data_AF-A0A3D3A9V3-F1
#
_entry.id   AF-A0A3D3A9V3-F1
#
_cell.length_a   1.000
_cell.length_b   1.000
_cell.length_c   1.000
_cell.angle_alpha   90.00
_cell.angle_beta   90.00
_cell.angle_gamma   90.00
#
_symmetry.space_group_name_H-M   'P 1'
#
loop_
_entity.id
_entity.type
_entity.pdbx_description
1 polymer ?
#
loop_
_entity_poly.entity_id
_entity_poly.type
_entity_poly.pdbx_seq_one_letter_code
_entity_poly.pdbx_strand_id
1 'polypeptide(L)' 'MARYIFITGGVVSSLGKGLASAALGALLQARGYKVRLRKLDPYLNVDPGTMSPYQHGEVYV' A
#
# COMPACT_ATOMS: atom_id res chain seq x y z
N MET A 1 22.35 -1.97 6.28
CA MET A 1 21.77 -1.00 5.32
C MET A 1 20.33 -1.43 5.02
N ALA A 2 19.39 -0.49 4.98
CA ALA A 2 18.01 -0.80 4.60
C ALA A 2 17.93 -1.12 3.10
N ARG A 3 17.10 -2.10 2.73
CA ARG A 3 16.79 -2.43 1.33
C ARG A 3 15.40 -1.88 0.98
N TYR A 4 15.23 -1.42 -0.25
CA TYR A 4 13.97 -0.87 -0.74
C TYR A 4 13.46 -1.71 -1.91
N ILE A 5 12.18 -2.06 -1.89
CA ILE A 5 11.47 -2.74 -2.97
C ILE A 5 10.36 -1.80 -3.42
N PHE A 6 10.40 -1.36 -4.67
CA PHE A 6 9.35 -0.52 -5.25
C PHE A 6 8.36 -1.39 -6.01
N ILE A 7 7.07 -1.22 -5.72
CA ILE A 7 5.99 -1.96 -6.36
C ILE A 7 5.18 -0.98 -7.19
N THR A 8 5.22 -1.14 -8.51
CA THR A 8 4.48 -0.32 -9.48
C THR A 8 3.38 -1.13 -10.15
N GLY A 9 2.45 -0.44 -10.83
CA GLY A 9 1.36 -1.08 -11.58
C GLY A 9 1.31 -0.55 -13.00
N GLY A 10 1.10 -1.44 -13.96
CA GLY A 10 0.85 -1.08 -15.36
C GLY A 10 -0.55 -1.49 -15.81
N VAL A 11 -0.93 -1.04 -17.02
CA VAL A 11 -2.17 -1.40 -17.73
C VAL A 11 -3.43 -0.82 -17.09
N VAL A 12 -3.85 -1.29 -15.91
CA VAL A 12 -5.11 -0.86 -15.25
C VAL A 12 -4.98 -0.73 -13.73
N SER A 13 -5.90 0.03 -13.14
CA SER A 13 -6.09 0.11 -11.68
C SER A 13 -6.80 -1.14 -11.14
N SER A 14 -6.98 -1.22 -9.82
CA SER A 14 -7.71 -2.32 -9.15
C SER A 14 -7.16 -3.75 -9.28
N LEU A 15 -5.92 -3.93 -9.77
CA LEU A 15 -5.22 -5.22 -9.86
C LEU A 15 -4.82 -5.87 -8.50
N GLY A 16 -5.28 -5.38 -7.36
CA GLY A 16 -4.92 -5.96 -6.06
C GLY A 16 -3.46 -5.69 -5.62
N LYS A 17 -2.82 -4.63 -6.12
CA LYS A 17 -1.42 -4.29 -5.79
C LYS A 17 -1.14 -4.12 -4.30
N GLY A 18 -2.10 -3.57 -3.55
CA GLY A 18 -2.00 -3.44 -2.09
C GLY A 18 -1.90 -4.80 -1.40
N LEU A 19 -2.77 -5.74 -1.80
CA LEU A 19 -2.79 -7.10 -1.26
C LEU A 19 -1.51 -7.87 -1.63
N ALA A 20 -1.05 -7.77 -2.88
CA ALA A 20 0.19 -8.39 -3.31
C ALA A 20 1.42 -7.88 -2.53
N SER A 21 1.49 -6.57 -2.29
CA SER A 21 2.53 -5.94 -1.47
C SER A 21 2.50 -6.43 -0.02
N ALA A 22 1.30 -6.55 0.55
CA ALA A 22 1.10 -7.06 1.91
C ALA A 22 1.54 -8.53 2.04
N ALA A 23 1.14 -9.38 1.07
CA ALA A 23 1.53 -10.79 1.04
C ALA A 23 3.05 -10.98 0.92
N LEU A 24 3.72 -10.20 0.05
CA LEU A 24 5.18 -10.21 -0.05
C LEU A 24 5.84 -9.79 1.27
N GLY A 25 5.31 -8.75 1.93
CA GLY A 25 5.75 -8.30 3.24
C GLY A 25 5.66 -9.42 4.29
N ALA A 26 4.52 -10.12 4.34
CA ALA A 26 4.31 -11.25 5.24
C ALA A 26 5.31 -12.40 4.99
N LEU A 27 5.59 -12.75 3.73
CA LEU A 27 6.57 -13.79 3.39
C LEU A 27 8.00 -13.41 3.79
N LEU A 28 8.37 -12.14 3.65
CA LEU A 28 9.68 -11.64 4.08
C LEU A 28 9.80 -11.63 5.61
N GLN A 29 8.74 -11.22 6.32
CA GLN A 29 8.68 -11.31 7.78
C GLN A 29 8.80 -12.76 8.27
N ALA A 30 8.13 -13.71 7.60
CA ALA A 30 8.25 -15.14 7.89
C ALA A 30 9.67 -15.68 7.70
N ARG A 31 10.51 -15.03 6.87
CA ARG A 31 11.93 -15.33 6.70
C ARG A 31 12.85 -14.59 7.69
N GLY A 32 12.28 -13.93 8.70
CA GLY A 32 13.04 -13.24 9.74
C GLY A 32 13.51 -11.83 9.39
N TYR A 33 13.08 -11.27 8.26
CA TYR A 33 13.41 -9.89 7.90
C TYR A 33 12.50 -8.88 8.62
N LYS A 34 13.08 -7.76 9.08
CA LYS A 34 12.31 -6.60 9.54
C LYS A 34 11.80 -5.82 8.31
N VAL A 35 10.48 -5.84 8.09
CA VAL A 35 9.83 -5.21 6.94
C VAL A 35 8.86 -4.13 7.40
N ARG A 36 8.82 -3.01 6.68
CA ARG A 36 7.80 -1.96 6.80
C ARG A 36 7.26 -1.64 5.42
N LEU A 37 5.95 -1.45 5.32
CA LEU A 37 5.26 -1.04 4.09
C LEU A 37 4.97 0.46 4.14
N ARG A 38 4.99 1.11 2.97
CA ARG A 38 4.59 2.50 2.81
C ARG A 38 3.77 2.62 1.53
N LYS A 39 2.56 3.19 1.64
CA LYS A 39 1.71 3.53 0.51
C LYS A 39 2.02 4.96 0.07
N LEU A 40 2.07 5.19 -1.24
CA LEU A 40 2.14 6.52 -1.85
C LEU A 40 0.86 6.69 -2.66
N ASP A 41 -0.01 7.58 -2.20
CA ASP A 41 -1.26 7.89 -2.87
C ASP A 41 -1.07 9.15 -3.72
N PRO A 42 -1.35 9.12 -5.04
CA PRO A 42 -1.10 10.24 -5.95
C PRO A 42 -2.23 11.29 -5.91
N TYR A 43 -3.00 11.34 -4.82
CA TYR A 43 -4.10 12.30 -4.64
C TYR A 43 -3.57 13.63 -4.11
N LEU A 44 -4.32 14.71 -4.35
CA LEU A 44 -3.99 16.04 -3.82
C LEU A 44 -4.45 16.22 -2.36
N ASN A 45 -5.40 15.41 -1.91
CA ASN A 45 -5.87 15.42 -0.54
C ASN A 45 -4.68 15.19 0.41
N VAL A 46 -4.54 16.07 1.42
CA VAL A 46 -3.47 15.97 2.42
C VAL A 46 -3.59 14.67 3.22
N ASP A 47 -4.84 14.29 3.51
CA ASP A 47 -5.23 13.06 4.19
C ASP A 47 -6.60 12.60 3.66
N PRO A 48 -6.98 11.31 3.87
CA PRO A 48 -8.26 10.80 3.36
C PRO A 48 -9.48 11.24 4.17
N GLY A 49 -9.33 11.99 5.28
CA GLY A 49 -10.42 12.41 6.15
C GLY A 49 -11.45 13.33 5.48
N THR A 50 -11.08 13.99 4.38
CA THR A 50 -11.99 14.80 3.57
C THR A 50 -12.72 14.01 2.48
N MET A 51 -12.41 12.72 2.31
CA MET A 51 -12.99 11.89 1.25
C MET A 51 -14.30 11.24 1.71
N SER A 52 -15.26 11.08 0.81
CA SER A 52 -16.52 10.38 1.11
C SER A 52 -16.28 8.87 1.30
N PRO A 53 -16.64 8.27 2.45
CA PRO A 53 -16.33 6.86 2.73
C PRO A 53 -17.11 5.88 1.84
N TYR A 54 -18.30 6.24 1.39
CA TYR A 54 -19.12 5.40 0.51
C TYR A 54 -18.58 5.33 -0.92
N GLN A 55 -17.75 6.29 -1.33
CA GLN A 55 -17.16 6.35 -2.66
C GLN A 55 -15.70 5.91 -2.69
N HIS A 56 -14.94 6.23 -1.63
CA HIS A 56 -13.49 6.02 -1.59
C HIS A 56 -13.03 4.97 -0.57
N GLY A 57 -13.94 4.41 0.22
CA GLY A 57 -13.64 3.43 1.26
C GLY A 57 -13.40 4.06 2.63
N GLU A 58 -13.18 3.20 3.62
CA GLU A 58 -12.91 3.62 5.00
C GLU A 58 -11.62 4.42 5.15
N VAL A 59 -11.56 5.25 6.19
CA VAL A 59 -10.33 5.91 6.65
C VAL A 59 -9.72 5.06 7.77
N TYR A 60 -8.55 4.48 7.52
CA TYR A 60 -7.79 3.74 8.52
C TYR A 60 -7.03 4.71 9.44
N VAL A 61 -7.11 4.50 10.76
CA VAL A 61 -6.44 5.29 11.81
C VAL A 61 -5.43 4.43 12.55
#